data_AF-A0A413VGH5-F1
#
_entry.id   AF-A0A413VGH5-F1
#
_cell.length_a   1.000
_cell.length_b   1.000
_cell.length_c   1.000
_cell.angle_alpha   90.00
_cell.angle_beta   90.00
_cell.angle_gamma   90.00
#
_symmetry.space_group_name_H-M   'P 1'
#
loop_
_entity.id
_entity.type
_entity.pdbx_description
1 polymer ?
#
loop_
_entity_poly.entity_id
_entity_poly.type
_entity_poly.pdbx_seq_one_letter_code
_entity_poly.pdbx_strand_id
1 'polypeptide(L)'
;MLRKIRIGISVALFTLITFYFLDFAGILPNSFHRLAHIQFIPALLSFSIGVLIFLIVLTLLFGRIYCSTICPMGIFQDVVARGSKFVGKKKKRYSYSPAKNILRWIVVGITAISFFCGFTAILGLLDPYSAYGRIVVNVFKPVYMLGNNLLESVFSQFKNYTFYQVDASVLSVASLVIALLTFIIILFLAWKHGRTWCNTICPVGTVLGFLSRFSLFKVRIDQNKCNGCGLCATKCKAACIDSKNHAVDYSRCVDCFDCLEVCNKHALVYAPSSESIKKESADSSKRRFLMAGAITAATAPKVLAQVKETAATLLGGQKAYQKKNPITPPGSVSREYFQNHCTSCHLCVSKCPSHVLKPAFTEYGLGGIMQPTVNFEKGFCNFDCTVCGDVCPNGAIKPLTVEEKHLTQMGYVVFIEENCIVYTDGTSCGACSEHCPTQAIAMVPYKGGLTIPHVNTDICVGCGGCEYVCPSRPFRAVYIEGNPIQKAAKPFKEAEKEEVEIDGFGF
;
A
#
# COMPACT_ATOMS: atom_id res chain seq x y z
N MET A 1 20.65 22.60 17.83
CA MET A 1 19.17 22.58 18.00
C MET A 1 18.43 21.95 16.82
N LEU A 2 18.70 22.37 15.56
CA LEU A 2 18.04 21.86 14.34
C LEU A 2 17.91 20.33 14.25
N ARG A 3 19.01 19.60 14.56
CA ARG A 3 19.02 18.13 14.55
C ARG A 3 17.99 17.51 15.48
N LYS A 4 17.84 18.06 16.70
CA LYS A 4 16.93 17.56 17.75
C LYS A 4 15.47 17.83 17.38
N ILE A 5 15.16 19.06 16.92
CA ILE A 5 13.83 19.44 16.43
C ILE A 5 13.39 18.49 15.31
N ARG A 6 14.25 18.30 14.30
CA ARG A 6 13.95 17.39 13.20
C ARG A 6 13.74 15.94 13.68
N ILE A 7 14.55 15.43 14.61
CA ILE A 7 14.33 14.08 15.18
C ILE A 7 12.99 13.99 15.91
N GLY A 8 12.61 15.00 16.69
CA GLY A 8 11.33 15.03 17.39
C GLY A 8 10.15 14.92 16.44
N ILE A 9 10.15 15.73 15.37
CA ILE A 9 9.12 15.69 14.33
C ILE A 9 9.13 14.34 13.60
N SER A 10 10.31 13.82 13.21
CA SER A 10 10.43 12.52 12.56
C SER A 10 9.85 11.39 13.41
N VAL A 11 10.15 11.37 14.72
CA VAL A 11 9.66 10.33 15.63
C VAL A 11 8.14 10.43 15.77
N ALA A 12 7.60 11.64 15.95
CA ALA A 12 6.16 11.83 16.04
C ALA A 12 5.44 11.35 14.77
N LEU A 13 5.85 11.82 13.59
CA LEU A 13 5.23 11.45 12.31
C LEU A 13 5.40 9.96 12.01
N PHE A 14 6.59 9.40 12.23
CA PHE A 14 6.84 7.98 12.00
C PHE A 14 5.96 7.11 12.90
N THR A 15 5.94 7.37 14.21
CA THR A 15 5.11 6.62 15.15
C THR A 15 3.63 6.68 14.79
N LEU A 16 3.11 7.87 14.45
CA LEU A 16 1.71 8.03 14.06
C LEU A 16 1.39 7.26 12.77
N ILE A 17 2.22 7.38 11.73
CA ILE A 17 2.00 6.67 10.46
C ILE A 17 2.09 5.15 10.66
N THR A 18 3.14 4.66 11.35
CA THR A 18 3.32 3.23 11.61
C THR A 18 2.18 2.68 12.43
N PHE A 19 1.79 3.36 13.51
CA PHE A 19 0.68 2.92 14.36
C PHE A 19 -0.64 2.91 13.59
N TYR A 20 -0.89 3.90 12.73
CA TYR A 20 -2.08 3.89 11.87
C TYR A 20 -2.14 2.68 10.94
N PHE A 21 -1.01 2.24 10.37
CA PHE A 21 -0.96 1.01 9.58
C PHE A 21 -1.12 -0.28 10.42
N LEU A 22 -0.68 -0.28 11.68
CA LEU A 22 -0.73 -1.44 12.58
C LEU A 22 -2.07 -1.59 13.30
N ASP A 23 -2.78 -0.48 13.50
CA ASP A 23 -3.99 -0.39 14.32
C ASP A 23 -5.12 -1.26 13.76
N PHE A 24 -5.20 -2.48 14.31
CA PHE A 24 -6.23 -3.48 14.06
C PHE A 24 -7.45 -3.32 14.99
N ALA A 25 -7.29 -2.61 16.11
CA ALA A 25 -8.32 -2.42 17.11
C ALA A 25 -9.18 -1.17 16.86
N GLY A 26 -8.83 -0.35 15.87
CA GLY A 26 -9.56 0.87 15.53
C GLY A 26 -9.38 1.98 16.57
N ILE A 27 -8.25 1.99 17.29
CA ILE A 27 -7.96 2.97 18.35
C ILE A 27 -7.76 4.37 17.76
N LEU A 28 -7.15 4.45 16.57
CA LEU A 28 -6.95 5.74 15.91
C LEU A 28 -8.16 6.11 15.06
N PRO A 29 -8.67 7.35 15.17
CA PRO A 29 -9.72 7.86 14.30
C PRO A 29 -9.33 7.77 12.83
N ASN A 30 -10.31 7.52 11.95
CA ASN A 30 -10.09 7.47 10.51
C ASN A 30 -9.51 8.78 9.95
N SER A 31 -9.72 9.93 10.61
CA SER A 31 -9.20 11.25 10.20
C SER A 31 -7.66 11.32 10.08
N PHE A 32 -6.93 10.38 10.66
CA PHE A 32 -5.48 10.26 10.53
C PHE A 32 -5.02 9.88 9.11
N HIS A 33 -5.93 9.47 8.21
CA HIS A 33 -5.63 9.25 6.79
C HIS A 33 -4.96 10.47 6.12
N ARG A 34 -5.19 11.71 6.60
CA ARG A 34 -4.54 12.93 6.07
C ARG A 34 -3.00 12.84 6.04
N LEU A 35 -2.39 12.13 7.00
CA LEU A 35 -0.94 11.92 7.02
C LEU A 35 -0.44 11.12 5.79
N ALA A 36 -1.27 10.24 5.25
CA ALA A 36 -0.99 9.49 4.03
C ALA A 36 -1.06 10.37 2.77
N HIS A 37 -1.97 11.36 2.74
CA HIS A 37 -2.12 12.29 1.61
C HIS A 37 -0.94 13.27 1.47
N ILE A 38 -0.20 13.54 2.55
CA ILE A 38 0.98 14.42 2.53
C ILE A 38 2.17 13.79 1.76
N GLN A 39 2.11 12.50 1.45
CA GLN A 39 3.21 11.78 0.80
C GLN A 39 3.26 12.10 -0.70
N PHE A 40 4.47 12.21 -1.25
CA PHE A 40 4.70 12.73 -2.60
C PHE A 40 3.97 11.95 -3.72
N ILE A 41 4.08 10.62 -3.78
CA ILE A 41 3.42 9.82 -4.84
C ILE A 41 1.89 9.82 -4.69
N PRO A 42 1.32 9.61 -3.48
CA PRO A 42 -0.12 9.77 -3.31
C PRO A 42 -0.65 11.16 -3.71
N ALA A 43 0.06 12.23 -3.36
CA ALA A 43 -0.30 13.59 -3.77
C ALA A 43 -0.24 13.77 -5.29
N LEU A 44 0.73 13.13 -5.96
CA LEU A 44 0.87 13.15 -7.42
C LEU A 44 -0.29 12.42 -8.11
N LEU A 45 -0.65 11.23 -7.64
CA LEU A 45 -1.71 10.41 -8.24
C LEU A 45 -3.12 10.92 -7.95
N SER A 46 -3.33 11.53 -6.79
CA SER A 46 -4.60 12.18 -6.43
C SER A 46 -4.74 13.60 -7.00
N PHE A 47 -3.77 14.08 -7.78
CA PHE A 47 -3.71 15.46 -8.29
C PHE A 47 -3.89 16.53 -7.20
N SER A 48 -3.36 16.28 -6.00
CA SER A 48 -3.40 17.20 -4.86
C SER A 48 -2.39 18.34 -5.05
N ILE A 49 -2.71 19.31 -5.91
CA ILE A 49 -1.81 20.42 -6.32
C ILE A 49 -1.27 21.18 -5.09
N GLY A 50 -2.12 21.46 -4.09
CA GLY A 50 -1.70 22.18 -2.89
C GLY A 50 -0.60 21.45 -2.10
N VAL A 51 -0.71 20.13 -1.95
CA VAL A 51 0.32 19.31 -1.28
C VAL A 51 1.60 19.25 -2.10
N LEU A 52 1.49 19.10 -3.42
CA LEU A 52 2.66 19.07 -4.32
C LEU A 52 3.43 20.40 -4.28
N ILE A 53 2.74 21.54 -4.38
CA ILE A 53 3.34 22.87 -4.27
C ILE A 53 4.02 23.01 -2.91
N PHE A 54 3.34 22.64 -1.83
CA PHE A 54 3.92 22.67 -0.49
C PHE A 54 5.22 21.85 -0.40
N LEU A 55 5.24 20.62 -0.91
CA LEU A 55 6.43 19.77 -0.89
C LEU A 55 7.57 20.31 -1.77
N ILE A 56 7.25 20.91 -2.92
CA ILE A 56 8.23 21.54 -3.82
C ILE A 56 8.82 22.77 -3.13
N VAL A 57 8.00 23.66 -2.58
CA VAL A 57 8.43 24.85 -1.84
C VAL A 57 9.27 24.45 -0.63
N LEU A 58 8.82 23.47 0.16
CA LEU A 58 9.59 22.92 1.27
C LEU A 58 10.98 22.43 0.81
N THR A 59 11.04 21.79 -0.37
CA THR A 59 12.29 21.28 -0.94
C THR A 59 13.21 22.40 -1.45
N LEU A 60 12.64 23.43 -2.07
CA LEU A 60 13.37 24.61 -2.54
C LEU A 60 13.82 25.52 -1.39
N LEU A 61 13.13 25.53 -0.26
CA LEU A 61 13.56 26.32 0.90
C LEU A 61 14.64 25.56 1.69
N PHE A 62 14.35 24.32 2.09
CA PHE A 62 15.15 23.62 3.10
C PHE A 62 15.97 22.45 2.57
N GLY A 63 15.99 22.22 1.26
CA GLY A 63 16.63 21.05 0.66
C GLY A 63 15.76 19.80 0.81
N ARG A 64 16.33 18.60 0.82
CA ARG A 64 15.54 17.35 0.84
C ARG A 64 15.06 16.96 2.25
N ILE A 65 14.56 17.91 3.02
CA ILE A 65 14.13 17.70 4.40
C ILE A 65 12.93 16.73 4.50
N TYR A 66 12.11 16.63 3.45
CA TYR A 66 11.04 15.63 3.32
C TYR A 66 11.57 14.20 3.55
N CYS A 67 12.70 13.84 2.91
CA CYS A 67 13.27 12.49 3.02
C CYS A 67 13.84 12.19 4.41
N SER A 68 14.14 13.19 5.22
CA SER A 68 14.65 12.99 6.59
C SER A 68 13.58 13.16 7.68
N THR A 69 12.48 13.83 7.38
CA THR A 69 11.49 14.27 8.40
C THR A 69 10.08 13.71 8.19
N ILE A 70 9.61 13.60 6.95
CA ILE A 70 8.20 13.28 6.64
C ILE A 70 8.07 11.86 6.08
N CYS A 71 8.99 11.46 5.19
CA CYS A 71 8.95 10.16 4.52
C CYS A 71 9.23 9.02 5.52
N PRO A 72 8.28 8.10 5.79
CA PRO A 72 8.46 7.06 6.80
C PRO A 72 9.58 6.09 6.43
N MET A 73 9.77 5.84 5.13
CA MET A 73 10.84 5.01 4.60
C MET A 73 12.24 5.59 4.85
N GLY A 74 12.38 6.92 4.77
CA GLY A 74 13.64 7.60 5.06
C GLY A 74 13.97 7.59 6.56
N ILE A 75 12.94 7.70 7.40
CA ILE A 75 13.08 7.61 8.86
C ILE A 75 13.42 6.17 9.28
N PHE A 76 12.78 5.17 8.67
CA PHE A 76 13.08 3.76 8.88
C PHE A 76 14.56 3.45 8.61
N GLN A 77 15.12 3.92 7.49
CA GLN A 77 16.55 3.77 7.20
C GLN A 77 17.44 4.45 8.25
N ASP A 78 17.03 5.60 8.78
CA ASP A 78 17.75 6.28 9.86
C ASP A 78 17.73 5.50 11.18
N VAL A 79 16.61 4.85 11.51
CA VAL A 79 16.46 3.97 12.68
C VAL A 79 17.39 2.76 12.52
N VAL A 80 17.36 2.08 11.37
CA VAL A 80 18.24 0.94 11.07
C VAL A 80 19.72 1.33 11.13
N ALA A 81 20.07 2.45 10.49
CA ALA A 81 21.44 2.99 10.52
C ALA A 81 21.89 3.39 11.93
N ARG A 82 20.97 3.77 12.82
CA ARG A 82 21.27 4.05 14.24
C ARG A 82 21.42 2.75 15.04
N GLY A 83 20.48 1.82 14.94
CA GLY A 83 20.44 0.58 15.74
C GLY A 83 21.65 -0.33 15.51
N SER A 84 22.14 -0.34 14.29
CA SER A 84 23.38 -1.02 13.92
C SER A 84 24.68 -0.53 14.59
N LYS A 85 24.66 0.62 15.29
CA LYS A 85 25.77 0.99 16.19
C LYS A 85 25.90 0.04 17.38
N PHE A 86 24.80 -0.58 17.80
CA PHE A 86 24.78 -1.53 18.92
C PHE A 86 25.39 -2.88 18.51
N VAL A 87 25.34 -3.24 17.23
CA VAL A 87 25.81 -4.54 16.71
C VAL A 87 27.28 -4.51 16.27
N GLY A 88 27.87 -3.33 16.00
CA GLY A 88 29.27 -3.27 15.55
C GLY A 88 29.97 -1.94 15.84
N LYS A 89 31.14 -2.00 16.50
CA LYS A 89 32.01 -0.86 16.84
C LYS A 89 32.82 -0.32 15.65
N LYS A 90 32.20 -0.09 14.48
CA LYS A 90 32.92 0.50 13.34
C LYS A 90 33.12 2.01 13.55
N LYS A 91 34.37 2.42 13.83
CA LYS A 91 34.76 3.82 14.08
C LYS A 91 34.55 4.74 12.84
N LYS A 92 34.78 4.24 11.62
CA LYS A 92 34.58 4.96 10.34
C LYS A 92 33.56 4.22 9.49
N ARG A 93 32.30 4.65 9.55
CA ARG A 93 31.19 3.86 8.99
C ARG A 93 30.87 4.17 7.54
N TYR A 94 30.94 5.44 7.18
CA TYR A 94 30.68 5.90 5.82
C TYR A 94 31.93 6.54 5.24
N SER A 95 32.00 6.54 3.91
CA SER A 95 32.99 7.28 3.14
C SER A 95 32.26 7.99 2.02
N TYR A 96 32.82 9.09 1.53
CA TYR A 96 32.35 9.72 0.32
C TYR A 96 32.28 8.70 -0.83
N SER A 97 31.19 8.73 -1.57
CA SER A 97 31.03 8.03 -2.83
C SER A 97 30.47 8.98 -3.88
N PRO A 98 30.86 8.89 -5.16
CA PRO A 98 30.28 9.73 -6.20
C PRO A 98 28.81 9.34 -6.47
N ALA A 99 28.00 10.31 -6.90
CA ALA A 99 26.61 10.06 -7.24
C ALA A 99 26.50 9.18 -8.50
N LYS A 100 25.74 8.08 -8.41
CA LYS A 100 25.40 7.23 -9.56
C LYS A 100 24.26 7.86 -10.38
N ASN A 101 24.54 8.99 -11.03
CA ASN A 101 23.52 9.80 -11.71
C ASN A 101 22.83 9.04 -12.86
N ILE A 102 23.56 8.24 -13.63
CA ILE A 102 23.00 7.42 -14.71
C ILE A 102 21.93 6.48 -14.16
N LEU A 103 22.25 5.68 -13.14
CA LEU A 103 21.30 4.76 -12.52
C LEU A 103 20.07 5.47 -11.95
N ARG A 104 20.26 6.60 -11.27
CA ARG A 104 19.16 7.39 -10.69
C ARG A 104 18.14 7.83 -11.73
N TRP A 105 18.61 8.35 -12.86
CA TRP A 105 17.73 8.81 -13.94
C TRP A 105 17.16 7.67 -14.77
N ILE A 106 17.89 6.56 -14.93
CA ILE A 106 17.33 5.32 -15.51
C ILE A 106 16.14 4.84 -14.68
N VAL A 107 16.26 4.78 -13.35
CA VAL A 107 15.15 4.32 -12.50
C VAL A 107 13.95 5.26 -12.59
N VAL A 108 14.16 6.58 -12.61
CA VAL A 108 13.07 7.55 -12.85
C VAL A 108 12.44 7.34 -14.22
N GLY A 109 13.24 7.19 -15.27
CA GLY A 109 12.77 6.96 -16.64
C GLY A 109 11.95 5.69 -16.76
N ILE A 110 12.45 4.56 -16.25
CA ILE A 110 11.73 3.28 -16.24
C ILE A 110 10.42 3.41 -15.45
N THR A 111 10.44 4.06 -14.29
CA THR A 111 9.23 4.23 -13.47
C THR A 111 8.19 5.08 -14.20
N ALA A 112 8.61 6.19 -14.83
CA ALA A 112 7.72 7.09 -15.58
C ALA A 112 7.16 6.39 -16.82
N ILE A 113 8.01 5.75 -17.63
CA ILE A 113 7.57 5.01 -18.83
C ILE A 113 6.58 3.91 -18.45
N SER A 114 6.91 3.11 -17.42
CA SER A 114 6.02 2.03 -16.96
C SER A 114 4.67 2.59 -16.51
N PHE A 115 4.65 3.71 -15.80
CA PHE A 115 3.42 4.39 -15.39
C PHE A 115 2.59 4.87 -16.59
N PHE A 116 3.20 5.56 -17.55
CA PHE A 116 2.50 6.04 -18.76
C PHE A 116 2.04 4.91 -19.68
N CYS A 117 2.67 3.74 -19.63
CA CYS A 117 2.24 2.52 -20.30
C CYS A 117 1.16 1.73 -19.52
N GLY A 118 0.63 2.24 -18.40
CA GLY A 118 -0.39 1.56 -17.60
C GLY A 118 0.13 0.43 -16.69
N PHE A 119 1.45 0.34 -16.48
CA PHE A 119 2.08 -0.66 -15.61
C PHE A 119 2.54 -0.04 -14.29
N THR A 120 1.61 0.07 -13.34
CA THR A 120 1.82 0.73 -12.04
C THR A 120 2.58 -0.10 -11.01
N ALA A 121 2.75 -1.41 -11.23
CA ALA A 121 3.45 -2.30 -10.31
C ALA A 121 4.88 -1.82 -9.97
N ILE A 122 5.62 -1.29 -10.95
CA ILE A 122 6.97 -0.73 -10.73
C ILE A 122 6.92 0.52 -9.86
N LEU A 123 5.97 1.43 -10.13
CA LEU A 123 5.77 2.62 -9.33
C LEU A 123 5.40 2.24 -7.89
N GLY A 124 4.49 1.29 -7.71
CA GLY A 124 4.13 0.76 -6.40
C GLY A 124 5.31 0.15 -5.66
N LEU A 125 6.19 -0.59 -6.36
CA LEU A 125 7.38 -1.21 -5.79
C LEU A 125 8.42 -0.18 -5.31
N LEU A 126 8.65 0.87 -6.12
CA LEU A 126 9.70 1.86 -5.90
C LEU A 126 9.26 3.09 -5.10
N ASP A 127 7.94 3.34 -5.00
CA ASP A 127 7.40 4.38 -4.14
C ASP A 127 7.76 4.10 -2.67
N PRO A 128 8.54 4.99 -2.02
CA PRO A 128 8.98 4.77 -0.65
C PRO A 128 7.81 4.64 0.33
N TYR A 129 6.70 5.36 0.10
CA TYR A 129 5.55 5.28 1.00
C TYR A 129 4.83 3.93 0.87
N SER A 130 4.49 3.52 -0.36
CA SER A 130 3.82 2.25 -0.61
C SER A 130 4.68 1.04 -0.23
N ALA A 131 5.99 1.08 -0.52
CA ALA A 131 6.92 0.04 -0.07
C ALA A 131 6.96 -0.09 1.45
N TYR A 132 6.99 1.04 2.17
CA TYR A 132 6.92 1.03 3.63
C TYR A 132 5.59 0.48 4.14
N GLY A 133 4.46 0.93 3.59
CA GLY A 133 3.13 0.44 3.95
C GLY A 133 3.01 -1.07 3.81
N ARG A 134 3.53 -1.66 2.72
CA ARG A 134 3.55 -3.11 2.53
C ARG A 134 4.41 -3.86 3.56
N ILE A 135 5.55 -3.29 3.96
CA ILE A 135 6.36 -3.87 5.03
C ILE A 135 5.56 -3.87 6.33
N VAL A 136 4.93 -2.75 6.69
CA VAL A 136 4.17 -2.65 7.94
C VAL A 136 2.98 -3.60 7.93
N VAL A 137 2.17 -3.62 6.86
CA VAL A 137 0.93 -4.40 6.81
C VAL A 137 1.18 -5.89 6.65
N ASN A 138 2.13 -6.30 5.81
CA ASN A 138 2.34 -7.74 5.56
C ASN A 138 3.38 -8.37 6.50
N VAL A 139 4.30 -7.60 7.09
CA VAL A 139 5.36 -8.15 7.96
C VAL A 139 5.12 -7.76 9.42
N PHE A 140 5.00 -6.47 9.74
CA PHE A 140 4.92 -6.04 11.14
C PHE A 140 3.55 -6.27 11.77
N LYS A 141 2.46 -6.11 11.01
CA LYS A 141 1.10 -6.27 11.54
C LYS A 141 0.82 -7.71 11.98
N PRO A 142 1.12 -8.78 11.21
CA PRO A 142 0.94 -10.15 11.69
C PRO A 142 1.79 -10.43 12.94
N VAL A 143 3.03 -9.95 12.99
CA VAL A 143 3.89 -10.09 14.18
C VAL A 143 3.29 -9.37 15.39
N TYR A 144 2.74 -8.18 15.18
CA TYR A 144 2.08 -7.40 16.24
C TYR A 144 0.80 -8.10 16.74
N MET A 145 -0.01 -8.66 15.84
CA MET A 145 -1.21 -9.44 16.19
C MET A 145 -0.87 -10.73 16.94
N LEU A 146 0.18 -11.44 16.51
CA LEU A 146 0.69 -12.61 17.25
C LEU A 146 1.18 -12.23 18.65
N GLY A 147 1.85 -11.08 18.79
CA GLY A 147 2.24 -10.52 20.08
C GLY A 147 1.03 -10.20 20.98
N ASN A 148 -0.03 -9.60 20.41
CA ASN A 148 -1.29 -9.36 21.12
C ASN A 148 -1.94 -10.68 21.60
N ASN A 149 -1.99 -11.70 20.74
CA ASN A 149 -2.57 -13.00 21.09
C ASN A 149 -1.75 -13.72 22.18
N LEU A 150 -0.42 -13.54 22.18
CA LEU A 150 0.43 -14.02 23.26
C LEU A 150 0.13 -13.28 24.57
N LEU A 151 -0.03 -11.96 24.53
CA LEU A 151 -0.40 -11.16 25.71
C LEU A 151 -1.79 -11.54 26.23
N GLU A 152 -2.76 -11.76 25.35
CA GLU A 152 -4.08 -12.26 25.73
C GLU A 152 -3.98 -13.60 26.46
N SER A 153 -3.19 -14.54 25.93
CA SER A 153 -3.01 -15.86 26.54
C SER A 153 -2.37 -15.78 27.93
N VAL A 154 -1.46 -14.83 28.16
CA VAL A 154 -0.84 -14.61 29.47
C VAL A 154 -1.79 -13.89 30.43
N PHE A 155 -2.45 -12.81 29.99
CA PHE A 155 -3.27 -11.97 30.86
C PHE A 155 -4.61 -12.60 31.24
N SER A 156 -5.18 -13.44 30.37
CA SER A 156 -6.38 -14.23 30.68
C SER A 156 -6.14 -15.19 31.85
N GLN A 157 -4.92 -15.71 32.02
CA GLN A 157 -4.55 -16.52 33.20
C GLN A 157 -4.63 -15.71 34.50
N PHE A 158 -4.38 -14.40 34.44
CA PHE A 158 -4.53 -13.47 35.57
C PHE A 158 -5.94 -12.86 35.66
N LYS A 159 -6.94 -13.42 34.95
CA LYS A 159 -8.31 -12.90 34.86
C LYS A 159 -8.41 -11.46 34.34
N ASN A 160 -7.45 -11.04 33.52
CA ASN A 160 -7.46 -9.72 32.88
C ASN A 160 -7.77 -9.86 31.38
N TYR A 161 -8.88 -9.26 30.95
CA TYR A 161 -9.41 -9.34 29.59
C TYR A 161 -9.16 -8.07 28.76
N THR A 162 -8.10 -7.34 29.07
CA THR A 162 -7.71 -6.13 28.30
C THR A 162 -7.36 -6.46 26.84
N PHE A 163 -6.85 -7.67 26.58
CA PHE A 163 -6.51 -8.15 25.25
C PHE A 163 -7.53 -9.18 24.77
N TYR A 164 -7.78 -9.24 23.46
CA TYR A 164 -8.65 -10.22 22.82
C TYR A 164 -7.92 -10.92 21.67
N GLN A 165 -8.26 -12.19 21.40
CA GLN A 165 -7.67 -12.95 20.30
C GLN A 165 -8.08 -12.37 18.95
N VAL A 166 -7.11 -12.27 18.04
CA VAL A 166 -7.33 -11.77 16.67
C VAL A 166 -6.80 -12.79 15.66
N ASP A 167 -7.51 -13.03 14.56
CA ASP A 167 -7.02 -13.88 13.47
C ASP A 167 -5.78 -13.25 12.81
N ALA A 168 -4.59 -13.78 13.12
CA ALA A 168 -3.30 -13.33 12.60
C ALA A 168 -2.90 -13.98 11.26
N SER A 169 -3.87 -14.49 10.50
CA SER A 169 -3.61 -15.14 9.21
C SER A 169 -2.98 -14.22 8.17
N VAL A 170 -2.10 -14.82 7.36
CA VAL A 170 -1.46 -14.15 6.23
C VAL A 170 -2.48 -14.01 5.09
N LEU A 171 -2.87 -12.78 4.74
CA LEU A 171 -3.87 -12.53 3.69
C LEU A 171 -3.40 -13.00 2.29
N SER A 172 -2.10 -12.96 2.01
CA SER A 172 -1.50 -13.42 0.75
C SER A 172 -0.03 -13.77 0.92
N VAL A 173 0.34 -15.03 0.71
CA VAL A 173 1.72 -15.54 0.83
C VAL A 173 2.66 -14.81 -0.13
N ALA A 174 2.23 -14.60 -1.38
CA ALA A 174 3.02 -13.89 -2.37
C ALA A 174 3.35 -12.47 -1.91
N SER A 175 2.37 -11.76 -1.33
CA SER A 175 2.60 -10.41 -0.84
C SER A 175 3.50 -10.35 0.39
N LEU A 176 3.39 -11.33 1.29
CA LEU A 176 4.31 -11.50 2.41
C LEU A 176 5.75 -11.69 1.92
N VAL A 177 5.98 -12.58 0.95
CA VAL A 177 7.31 -12.84 0.39
C VAL A 177 7.91 -11.58 -0.23
N ILE A 178 7.16 -10.88 -1.09
CA ILE A 178 7.64 -9.64 -1.72
C ILE A 178 7.94 -8.56 -0.66
N ALA A 179 7.07 -8.40 0.34
CA ALA A 179 7.28 -7.44 1.42
C ALA A 179 8.51 -7.80 2.28
N LEU A 180 8.71 -9.08 2.60
CA LEU A 180 9.85 -9.57 3.36
C LEU A 180 11.16 -9.38 2.60
N LEU A 181 11.20 -9.70 1.30
CA LEU A 181 12.36 -9.45 0.45
C LEU A 181 12.70 -7.96 0.39
N THR A 182 11.68 -7.11 0.19
CA THR A 182 11.82 -5.64 0.18
C THR A 182 12.39 -5.17 1.52
N PHE A 183 11.83 -5.65 2.65
CA PHE A 183 12.30 -5.35 4.00
C PHE A 183 13.77 -5.74 4.20
N ILE A 184 14.15 -6.98 3.87
CA ILE A 184 15.51 -7.50 4.04
C ILE A 184 16.51 -6.71 3.19
N ILE A 185 16.18 -6.42 1.93
CA ILE A 185 17.04 -5.64 1.02
C ILE A 185 17.27 -4.24 1.59
N ILE A 186 16.21 -3.55 2.00
CA ILE A 186 16.32 -2.20 2.56
C ILE A 186 17.06 -2.22 3.91
N LEU A 187 16.77 -3.19 4.77
CA LEU A 187 17.45 -3.38 6.05
C LEU A 187 18.95 -3.53 5.82
N PHE A 188 19.36 -4.39 4.90
CA PHE A 188 20.76 -4.62 4.54
C PHE A 188 21.42 -3.37 3.95
N LEU A 189 20.77 -2.72 2.98
CA LEU A 189 21.25 -1.50 2.35
C LEU A 189 21.43 -0.36 3.36
N ALA A 190 20.45 -0.16 4.24
CA ALA A 190 20.49 0.86 5.27
C ALA A 190 21.54 0.56 6.34
N TRP A 191 21.64 -0.71 6.73
CA TRP A 191 22.64 -1.18 7.66
C TRP A 191 24.07 -0.94 7.16
N LYS A 192 24.36 -1.32 5.91
CA LYS A 192 25.72 -1.24 5.36
C LYS A 192 26.08 0.17 4.86
N HIS A 193 25.14 0.83 4.19
CA HIS A 193 25.42 2.06 3.43
C HIS A 193 24.53 3.27 3.80
N GLY A 194 23.70 3.17 4.85
CA GLY A 194 22.96 4.30 5.40
C GLY A 194 21.67 4.61 4.64
N ARG A 195 21.73 5.50 3.64
CA ARG A 195 20.56 5.98 2.88
C ARG A 195 20.61 5.65 1.39
N THR A 196 21.19 4.52 1.01
CA THR A 196 21.39 4.13 -0.40
C THR A 196 20.10 4.00 -1.19
N TRP A 197 19.03 3.45 -0.60
CA TRP A 197 17.71 3.37 -1.24
C TRP A 197 17.21 4.76 -1.65
N CYS A 198 17.11 5.70 -0.69
CA CYS A 198 16.65 7.07 -0.95
C CYS A 198 17.55 7.86 -1.90
N ASN A 199 18.85 7.56 -1.94
CA ASN A 199 19.82 8.31 -2.74
C ASN A 199 20.02 7.77 -4.16
N THR A 200 19.73 6.49 -4.40
CA THR A 200 20.14 5.79 -5.64
C THR A 200 18.97 5.12 -6.36
N ILE A 201 18.04 4.52 -5.62
CA ILE A 201 16.97 3.66 -6.19
C ILE A 201 15.63 4.39 -6.18
N CYS A 202 15.32 5.15 -5.13
CA CYS A 202 14.03 5.81 -4.98
C CYS A 202 13.82 6.91 -6.03
N PRO A 203 12.79 6.83 -6.90
CA PRO A 203 12.52 7.83 -7.92
C PRO A 203 12.15 9.18 -7.30
N VAL A 204 11.34 9.19 -6.24
CA VAL A 204 10.99 10.40 -5.47
C VAL A 204 12.24 11.09 -4.93
N GLY A 205 13.18 10.32 -4.37
CA GLY A 205 14.45 10.83 -3.90
C GLY A 205 15.23 11.50 -5.04
N THR A 206 15.30 10.88 -6.23
CA THR A 206 15.99 11.47 -7.37
C THR A 206 15.38 12.79 -7.81
N VAL A 207 14.04 12.87 -7.93
CA VAL A 207 13.31 14.09 -8.31
C VAL A 207 13.52 15.20 -7.30
N LEU A 208 13.24 14.96 -6.01
CA LEU A 208 13.44 15.96 -4.95
C LEU A 208 14.90 16.39 -4.83
N GLY A 209 15.83 15.54 -5.25
CA GLY A 209 17.24 15.87 -5.30
C GLY A 209 17.74 16.67 -6.45
N PHE A 210 17.03 16.62 -7.55
CA PHE A 210 17.25 17.55 -8.62
C PHE A 210 16.83 18.95 -8.14
N LEU A 211 15.65 19.06 -7.50
CA LEU A 211 15.15 20.31 -6.93
C LEU A 211 16.03 20.85 -5.79
N SER A 212 16.54 19.99 -4.90
CA SER A 212 17.36 20.43 -3.76
C SER A 212 18.69 21.08 -4.15
N ARG A 213 19.16 20.90 -5.40
CA ARG A 213 20.33 21.63 -5.93
C ARG A 213 20.10 23.13 -5.94
N PHE A 214 18.86 23.57 -6.05
CA PHE A 214 18.45 24.97 -6.09
C PHE A 214 17.98 25.48 -4.73
N SER A 215 18.09 24.68 -3.65
CA SER A 215 17.53 25.11 -2.37
C SER A 215 18.21 26.34 -1.77
N LEU A 216 17.46 27.18 -1.07
CA LEU A 216 17.96 28.41 -0.46
C LEU A 216 18.89 28.08 0.72
N PHE A 217 18.42 27.27 1.66
CA PHE A 217 19.19 26.83 2.81
C PHE A 217 19.89 25.49 2.54
N LYS A 218 21.21 25.47 2.75
CA LYS A 218 22.05 24.29 2.53
C LYS A 218 23.17 24.23 3.56
N VAL A 219 23.68 23.02 3.79
CA VAL A 219 24.88 22.79 4.61
C VAL A 219 26.13 23.20 3.83
N ARG A 220 26.85 24.22 4.29
CA ARG A 220 28.13 24.69 3.72
C ARG A 220 29.28 24.40 4.65
N ILE A 221 30.48 24.27 4.09
CA ILE A 221 31.74 24.11 4.83
C ILE A 221 32.50 25.44 4.73
N ASP A 222 32.70 26.10 5.88
CA ASP A 222 33.59 27.24 6.04
C ASP A 222 35.04 26.76 5.95
N GLN A 223 35.71 27.10 4.83
CA GLN A 223 37.08 26.67 4.57
C GLN A 223 38.08 27.28 5.55
N ASN A 224 37.78 28.45 6.14
CA ASN A 224 38.67 29.11 7.09
C ASN A 224 38.70 28.38 8.43
N LYS A 225 37.59 27.72 8.81
CA LYS A 225 37.46 26.96 10.06
C LYS A 225 37.72 25.47 9.88
N CYS A 226 37.56 24.93 8.67
CA CYS A 226 37.66 23.51 8.40
C CYS A 226 39.12 23.04 8.35
N ASN A 227 39.47 22.07 9.19
CA ASN A 227 40.80 21.46 9.21
C ASN A 227 40.88 20.11 8.44
N GLY A 228 39.91 19.79 7.61
CA GLY A 228 39.93 18.58 6.77
C GLY A 228 39.86 17.24 7.52
N CYS A 229 39.45 17.20 8.79
CA CYS A 229 39.50 15.99 9.62
C CYS A 229 38.64 14.79 9.15
N GLY A 230 37.72 14.99 8.20
CA GLY A 230 36.87 13.92 7.63
C GLY A 230 35.77 13.37 8.54
N LEU A 231 35.65 13.82 9.79
CA LEU A 231 34.64 13.31 10.73
C LEU A 231 33.21 13.44 10.20
N CYS A 232 32.89 14.57 9.56
CA CYS A 232 31.59 14.81 8.93
C CYS A 232 31.27 13.79 7.83
N ALA A 233 32.25 13.42 7.00
CA ALA A 233 32.11 12.41 5.96
C ALA A 233 31.86 11.01 6.56
N THR A 234 32.53 10.66 7.66
CA THR A 234 32.35 9.34 8.31
C THR A 234 30.98 9.13 8.96
N LYS A 235 30.28 10.23 9.26
CA LYS A 235 28.92 10.22 9.85
C LYS A 235 27.83 10.56 8.83
N CYS A 236 28.19 10.92 7.60
CA CYS A 236 27.24 11.23 6.55
C CYS A 236 26.58 9.96 6.03
N LYS A 237 25.34 9.68 6.47
CA LYS A 237 24.53 8.54 6.02
C LYS A 237 24.23 8.56 4.52
N ALA A 238 24.32 9.75 3.90
CA ALA A 238 24.11 9.95 2.48
C ALA A 238 25.39 9.79 1.62
N ALA A 239 26.56 9.64 2.27
CA ALA A 239 27.87 9.54 1.60
C ALA A 239 28.17 10.71 0.63
N CYS A 240 27.65 11.91 0.92
CA CYS A 240 27.65 13.06 0.01
C CYS A 240 28.65 14.17 0.38
N ILE A 241 29.41 14.02 1.47
CA ILE A 241 30.40 15.02 1.90
C ILE A 241 31.78 14.56 1.46
N ASP A 242 32.42 15.32 0.58
CA ASP A 242 33.81 15.15 0.19
C ASP A 242 34.69 16.06 1.06
N SER A 243 35.35 15.44 2.04
CA SER A 243 36.23 16.17 2.96
C SER A 243 37.53 16.62 2.31
N LYS A 244 37.95 16.04 1.17
CA LYS A 244 39.19 16.44 0.49
C LYS A 244 38.99 17.73 -0.30
N ASN A 245 37.84 17.83 -0.98
CA ASN A 245 37.49 18.97 -1.81
C ASN A 245 36.63 20.03 -1.09
N HIS A 246 36.41 19.87 0.23
CA HIS A 246 35.54 20.74 1.03
C HIS A 246 34.15 20.95 0.40
N ALA A 247 33.61 19.89 -0.23
CA ALA A 247 32.41 19.96 -1.04
C ALA A 247 31.29 19.06 -0.49
N VAL A 248 30.05 19.51 -0.67
CA VAL A 248 28.85 18.75 -0.32
C VAL A 248 27.99 18.58 -1.57
N ASP A 249 27.69 17.33 -1.92
CA ASP A 249 26.76 17.03 -3.01
C ASP A 249 25.31 17.23 -2.54
N TYR A 250 24.77 18.42 -2.80
CA TYR A 250 23.39 18.81 -2.48
C TYR A 250 22.34 17.95 -3.18
N SER A 251 22.72 17.29 -4.28
CA SER A 251 21.84 16.37 -4.98
C SER A 251 21.69 15.03 -4.28
N ARG A 252 22.35 14.78 -3.14
CA ARG A 252 22.16 13.60 -2.28
C ARG A 252 22.02 13.95 -0.80
N CYS A 253 22.38 15.16 -0.40
CA CYS A 253 22.13 15.64 0.96
C CYS A 253 20.63 15.54 1.28
N VAL A 254 20.33 14.96 2.44
CA VAL A 254 18.96 14.83 2.98
C VAL A 254 18.72 15.77 4.16
N ASP A 255 19.64 16.71 4.38
CA ASP A 255 19.58 17.72 5.43
C ASP A 255 19.29 17.12 6.82
N CYS A 256 19.99 16.02 7.14
CA CYS A 256 19.83 15.31 8.41
C CYS A 256 20.57 15.98 9.59
N PHE A 257 21.36 17.02 9.32
CA PHE A 257 22.13 17.79 10.30
C PHE A 257 23.10 16.98 11.19
N ASP A 258 23.39 15.72 10.86
CA ASP A 258 24.33 14.88 11.65
C ASP A 258 25.77 15.41 11.55
N CYS A 259 26.14 16.05 10.43
CA CYS A 259 27.46 16.64 10.23
C CYS A 259 27.70 17.90 11.07
N LEU A 260 26.66 18.69 11.36
CA LEU A 260 26.76 19.92 12.15
C LEU A 260 27.16 19.62 13.60
N GLU A 261 26.64 18.53 14.17
CA GLU A 261 26.92 18.17 15.57
C GLU A 261 28.30 17.55 15.78
N VAL A 262 28.83 16.86 14.76
CA VAL A 262 30.09 16.12 14.87
C VAL A 262 31.31 17.02 14.58
N CYS A 263 31.09 18.22 14.05
CA CYS A 263 32.17 19.12 13.69
C CYS A 263 32.71 19.88 14.91
N ASN A 264 33.85 19.43 15.46
CA ASN A 264 34.51 20.10 16.59
C ASN A 264 34.93 21.55 16.32
N LYS A 265 35.17 21.91 15.05
CA LYS A 265 35.58 23.26 14.63
C LYS A 265 34.39 24.15 14.25
N HIS A 266 33.16 23.64 14.34
CA HIS A 266 31.94 24.36 13.95
C HIS A 266 32.04 24.98 12.54
N ALA A 267 32.77 24.30 11.63
CA ALA A 267 33.00 24.75 10.27
C ALA A 267 31.83 24.44 9.34
N LEU A 268 30.91 23.54 9.72
CA LEU A 268 29.70 23.31 8.94
C LEU A 268 28.56 24.22 9.43
N VAL A 269 27.97 24.97 8.50
CA VAL A 269 26.89 25.93 8.79
C VAL A 269 25.71 25.65 7.86
N TYR A 270 24.49 25.79 8.37
CA TYR A 270 23.26 25.76 7.57
C TYR A 270 22.77 27.19 7.36
N ALA A 271 22.90 27.71 6.15
CA ALA A 271 22.71 29.14 5.85
C ALA A 271 22.06 29.36 4.47
N PRO A 272 21.36 30.50 4.24
CA PRO A 272 20.81 30.85 2.94
C PRO A 272 21.92 31.11 1.93
N SER A 273 21.61 31.02 0.63
CA SER A 273 22.55 31.32 -0.44
C SER A 273 22.86 32.82 -0.50
N SER A 274 23.98 33.22 0.10
CA SER A 274 24.62 34.51 -0.17
C SER A 274 25.53 34.38 -1.39
N GLU A 275 25.61 35.45 -2.16
CA GLU A 275 26.11 35.51 -3.53
C GLU A 275 27.64 35.38 -3.67
N SER A 276 28.02 34.77 -4.80
CA SER A 276 29.35 34.70 -5.45
C SER A 276 30.48 33.88 -4.78
N ILE A 277 30.71 32.67 -5.30
CA ILE A 277 32.05 32.26 -5.78
C ILE A 277 31.84 31.47 -7.08
N LYS A 278 32.27 32.05 -8.20
CA LYS A 278 32.41 31.37 -9.49
C LYS A 278 33.37 30.19 -9.35
N LYS A 279 33.03 29.06 -9.96
CA LYS A 279 34.04 28.16 -10.53
C LYS A 279 33.51 27.51 -11.80
N GLU A 280 34.19 27.83 -12.89
CA GLU A 280 34.16 27.10 -14.15
C GLU A 280 34.68 25.67 -13.94
N SER A 281 33.99 24.72 -14.56
CA SER A 281 34.59 23.81 -15.54
C SER A 281 33.44 23.03 -16.18
N ALA A 282 32.90 23.58 -17.27
CA ALA A 282 32.11 22.80 -18.21
C ALA A 282 33.10 22.02 -19.07
N ASP A 283 33.19 20.72 -18.84
CA ASP A 283 33.88 19.84 -19.78
C ASP A 283 32.92 19.53 -20.93
N SER A 284 33.30 20.01 -22.11
CA SER A 284 32.66 19.76 -23.39
C SER A 284 33.45 18.70 -24.15
N SER A 285 32.91 17.49 -24.29
CA SER A 285 33.09 16.63 -25.49
C SER A 285 32.69 15.18 -25.23
N LYS A 286 31.54 14.75 -25.77
CA LYS A 286 31.48 14.01 -27.05
C LYS A 286 30.08 13.42 -27.29
N ARG A 287 29.61 13.67 -28.51
CA ARG A 287 28.48 13.04 -29.18
C ARG A 287 28.79 11.58 -29.57
N ARG A 288 27.70 10.86 -29.88
CA ARG A 288 27.54 9.47 -30.38
C ARG A 288 27.60 8.44 -29.24
N PHE A 289 26.58 7.60 -29.04
CA PHE A 289 25.95 6.74 -30.02
C PHE A 289 24.49 6.45 -29.60
N LEU A 290 23.53 6.66 -30.51
CA LEU A 290 22.21 6.02 -30.46
C LEU A 290 22.21 4.87 -31.47
N MET A 291 21.39 3.87 -31.18
CA MET A 291 21.08 2.66 -31.97
C MET A 291 22.04 1.48 -31.81
N ALA A 292 21.56 0.46 -31.09
CA ALA A 292 21.25 -0.86 -31.64
C ALA A 292 21.04 -1.86 -30.49
N GLY A 293 19.97 -2.66 -30.55
CA GLY A 293 19.79 -3.80 -29.66
C GLY A 293 18.34 -4.17 -29.42
N ALA A 294 17.61 -4.52 -30.49
CA ALA A 294 16.33 -5.18 -30.39
C ALA A 294 16.51 -6.70 -30.19
N ILE A 295 15.59 -7.28 -29.43
CA ILE A 295 15.14 -8.69 -29.44
C ILE A 295 16.08 -9.73 -28.80
N THR A 296 15.59 -10.29 -27.68
CA THR A 296 15.42 -11.75 -27.51
C THR A 296 14.35 -11.99 -26.45
N ALA A 297 13.10 -12.14 -26.92
CA ALA A 297 12.01 -12.73 -26.16
C ALA A 297 11.83 -14.16 -26.66
N ALA A 298 12.37 -15.11 -25.92
CA ALA A 298 12.14 -16.55 -25.97
C ALA A 298 12.87 -17.09 -24.73
N THR A 299 12.30 -17.84 -23.79
CA THR A 299 11.21 -18.81 -23.81
C THR A 299 10.66 -18.90 -22.38
N ALA A 300 9.35 -19.07 -22.24
CA ALA A 300 8.75 -19.46 -20.96
C ALA A 300 9.07 -20.93 -20.64
N PRO A 301 9.26 -21.29 -19.37
CA PRO A 301 8.74 -22.55 -18.87
C PRO A 301 7.39 -22.28 -18.20
N LYS A 302 6.32 -22.67 -18.90
CA LYS A 302 5.06 -23.08 -18.27
C LYS A 302 5.36 -24.23 -17.31
N VAL A 303 5.60 -23.96 -16.04
CA VAL A 303 5.43 -24.93 -14.95
C VAL A 303 4.99 -24.18 -13.69
N LEU A 304 3.71 -23.80 -13.65
CA LEU A 304 2.97 -23.48 -12.41
C LEU A 304 1.46 -23.39 -12.66
N ALA A 305 0.97 -24.25 -13.56
CA ALA A 305 -0.46 -24.42 -13.82
C ALA A 305 -0.75 -25.92 -13.96
N GLN A 306 -0.36 -26.71 -12.96
CA GLN A 306 -0.75 -28.13 -12.91
C GLN A 306 -0.65 -28.69 -11.48
N VAL A 307 -1.29 -28.03 -10.52
CA VAL A 307 -1.78 -28.67 -9.28
C VAL A 307 -3.07 -27.97 -8.87
N LYS A 308 -4.14 -28.13 -9.67
CA LYS A 308 -5.51 -27.87 -9.18
C LYS A 308 -6.62 -28.53 -9.98
N GLU A 309 -6.34 -29.68 -10.60
CA GLU A 309 -7.36 -30.39 -11.36
C GLU A 309 -7.13 -31.90 -11.36
N THR A 310 -6.98 -32.47 -10.17
CA THR A 310 -7.17 -33.92 -9.89
C THR A 310 -7.66 -34.12 -8.46
N ALA A 311 -8.65 -33.33 -8.05
CA ALA A 311 -9.41 -33.53 -6.80
C ALA A 311 -10.86 -33.04 -6.92
N ALA A 312 -11.44 -33.12 -8.12
CA ALA A 312 -12.84 -32.78 -8.39
C ALA A 312 -13.56 -33.89 -9.21
N THR A 313 -13.02 -35.10 -9.18
CA THR A 313 -13.59 -36.28 -9.86
C THR A 313 -13.71 -37.47 -8.91
N LEU A 314 -13.93 -37.20 -7.62
CA LEU A 314 -14.25 -38.20 -6.60
C LEU A 314 -15.24 -37.70 -5.53
N LEU A 315 -15.87 -36.54 -5.73
CA LEU A 315 -16.94 -36.04 -4.85
C LEU A 315 -18.05 -35.46 -5.73
N GLY A 316 -19.27 -35.94 -5.50
CA GLY A 316 -20.37 -35.95 -6.47
C GLY A 316 -20.84 -34.59 -7.01
N GLY A 317 -21.34 -34.64 -8.24
CA GLY A 317 -22.38 -33.76 -8.80
C GLY A 317 -22.09 -32.25 -9.00
N GLN A 318 -21.15 -31.65 -8.27
CA GLN A 318 -20.98 -30.19 -8.25
C GLN A 318 -20.12 -29.66 -9.40
N LYS A 319 -20.53 -28.52 -9.95
CA LYS A 319 -19.91 -27.80 -11.08
C LYS A 319 -18.87 -26.80 -10.60
N ALA A 320 -17.61 -27.02 -10.99
CA ALA A 320 -16.54 -26.05 -10.80
C ALA A 320 -16.79 -24.77 -11.61
N TYR A 321 -16.44 -23.61 -11.05
CA TYR A 321 -16.50 -22.32 -11.75
C TYR A 321 -15.22 -21.50 -11.52
N GLN A 322 -14.90 -20.64 -12.49
CA GLN A 322 -13.82 -19.66 -12.36
C GLN A 322 -14.41 -18.26 -12.56
N LYS A 323 -14.05 -17.34 -11.64
CA LYS A 323 -14.44 -15.92 -11.76
C LYS A 323 -13.75 -15.33 -12.98
N LYS A 324 -14.52 -14.75 -13.90
CA LYS A 324 -13.97 -14.15 -15.13
C LYS A 324 -13.25 -12.83 -14.81
N ASN A 325 -13.82 -12.06 -13.89
CA ASN A 325 -13.36 -10.75 -13.50
C ASN A 325 -13.12 -10.71 -11.97
N PRO A 326 -11.93 -10.28 -11.53
CA PRO A 326 -11.70 -9.99 -10.14
C PRO A 326 -12.51 -8.77 -9.70
N ILE A 327 -12.90 -8.74 -8.43
CA ILE A 327 -13.75 -7.70 -7.86
C ILE A 327 -12.86 -6.60 -7.29
N THR A 328 -13.08 -5.36 -7.71
CA THR A 328 -12.40 -4.18 -7.13
C THR A 328 -13.21 -3.60 -5.96
N PRO A 329 -12.57 -2.92 -4.99
CA PRO A 329 -13.27 -2.27 -3.89
C PRO A 329 -14.34 -1.27 -4.38
N PRO A 330 -15.44 -1.04 -3.64
CA PRO A 330 -16.44 -0.04 -4.02
C PRO A 330 -15.79 1.36 -4.10
N GLY A 331 -16.12 2.13 -5.15
CA GLY A 331 -15.52 3.44 -5.41
C GLY A 331 -14.30 3.39 -6.33
N SER A 332 -13.90 2.20 -6.80
CA SER A 332 -12.80 2.03 -7.77
C SER A 332 -13.14 2.47 -9.20
N VAL A 333 -14.38 2.84 -9.50
CA VAL A 333 -14.90 3.29 -10.81
C VAL A 333 -14.80 2.22 -11.90
N SER A 334 -13.59 1.82 -12.28
CA SER A 334 -13.33 0.70 -13.18
C SER A 334 -12.07 -0.03 -12.77
N ARG A 335 -11.94 -1.28 -13.21
CA ARG A 335 -10.71 -2.06 -13.04
C ARG A 335 -9.50 -1.32 -13.60
N GLU A 336 -9.60 -0.79 -14.82
CA GLU A 336 -8.50 -0.06 -15.46
C GLU A 336 -8.11 1.20 -14.67
N TYR A 337 -9.09 2.00 -14.24
CA TYR A 337 -8.84 3.19 -13.42
C TYR A 337 -8.11 2.81 -12.13
N PHE A 338 -8.62 1.80 -11.41
CA PHE A 338 -8.01 1.31 -10.18
C PHE A 338 -6.58 0.81 -10.39
N GLN A 339 -6.35 0.00 -11.43
CA GLN A 339 -5.02 -0.52 -11.75
C GLN A 339 -4.02 0.60 -12.07
N ASN A 340 -4.48 1.69 -12.71
CA ASN A 340 -3.64 2.83 -13.08
C ASN A 340 -3.35 3.81 -11.93
N HIS A 341 -4.09 3.76 -10.82
CA HIS A 341 -3.92 4.70 -9.69
C HIS A 341 -3.48 4.03 -8.39
N CYS A 342 -3.69 2.72 -8.23
CA CYS A 342 -3.33 2.01 -7.01
C CYS A 342 -1.85 1.61 -7.00
N THR A 343 -1.10 2.08 -6.01
CA THR A 343 0.32 1.75 -5.80
C THR A 343 0.54 0.59 -4.81
N SER A 344 -0.53 -0.10 -4.41
CA SER A 344 -0.49 -1.20 -3.45
C SER A 344 0.19 -0.79 -2.14
N CYS A 345 -0.26 0.31 -1.52
CA CYS A 345 0.22 0.74 -0.19
C CYS A 345 -0.35 -0.11 0.97
N HIS A 346 -1.40 -0.88 0.70
CA HIS A 346 -2.11 -1.78 1.62
C HIS A 346 -2.78 -1.08 2.82
N LEU A 347 -2.96 0.24 2.78
CA LEU A 347 -3.67 0.95 3.85
C LEU A 347 -5.14 0.53 3.95
N CYS A 348 -5.85 0.44 2.81
CA CYS A 348 -7.24 -0.05 2.77
C CYS A 348 -7.36 -1.52 3.18
N VAL A 349 -6.37 -2.36 2.83
CA VAL A 349 -6.29 -3.76 3.28
C VAL A 349 -6.19 -3.81 4.80
N SER A 350 -5.36 -2.97 5.40
CA SER A 350 -5.19 -2.92 6.85
C SER A 350 -6.43 -2.42 7.59
N LYS A 351 -7.13 -1.44 7.01
CA LYS A 351 -8.27 -0.75 7.63
C LYS A 351 -9.64 -1.34 7.27
N CYS A 352 -9.71 -2.39 6.45
CA CYS A 352 -10.96 -3.06 6.12
C CYS A 352 -11.53 -3.77 7.36
N PRO A 353 -12.67 -3.33 7.93
CA PRO A 353 -13.22 -3.94 9.14
C PRO A 353 -13.69 -5.38 8.91
N SER A 354 -14.20 -5.65 7.71
CA SER A 354 -14.70 -6.98 7.33
C SER A 354 -13.61 -7.91 6.80
N HIS A 355 -12.35 -7.46 6.73
CA HIS A 355 -11.20 -8.24 6.26
C HIS A 355 -11.38 -8.91 4.87
N VAL A 356 -12.20 -8.32 4.00
CA VAL A 356 -12.48 -8.84 2.65
C VAL A 356 -11.49 -8.39 1.58
N LEU A 357 -10.65 -7.40 1.89
CA LEU A 357 -9.62 -6.93 0.97
C LEU A 357 -8.35 -7.74 1.18
N LYS A 358 -7.92 -8.46 0.15
CA LYS A 358 -6.62 -9.16 0.14
C LYS A 358 -5.73 -8.65 -1.00
N PRO A 359 -4.39 -8.69 -0.86
CA PRO A 359 -3.51 -8.39 -1.98
C PRO A 359 -3.63 -9.44 -3.09
N ALA A 360 -3.92 -9.00 -4.32
CA ALA A 360 -3.95 -9.83 -5.50
C ALA A 360 -2.56 -10.40 -5.82
N PHE A 361 -2.53 -11.60 -6.39
CA PHE A 361 -1.33 -12.21 -6.95
C PHE A 361 -1.43 -12.28 -8.48
N THR A 362 -2.38 -13.05 -9.01
CA THR A 362 -2.59 -13.23 -10.46
C THR A 362 -3.92 -12.68 -10.93
N GLU A 363 -4.82 -12.32 -10.01
CA GLU A 363 -6.19 -11.87 -10.31
C GLU A 363 -6.21 -10.70 -11.30
N TYR A 364 -5.30 -9.74 -11.15
CA TYR A 364 -5.20 -8.57 -12.01
C TYR A 364 -4.13 -8.68 -13.12
N GLY A 365 -3.50 -9.84 -13.27
CA GLY A 365 -2.29 -10.01 -14.08
C GLY A 365 -1.05 -9.34 -13.46
N LEU A 366 0.08 -9.36 -14.17
CA LEU A 366 1.36 -8.85 -13.66
C LEU A 366 1.32 -7.36 -13.30
N GLY A 367 0.51 -6.56 -14.01
CA GLY A 367 0.38 -5.11 -13.78
C GLY A 367 -0.34 -4.75 -12.47
N GLY A 368 -1.18 -5.64 -11.94
CA GLY A 368 -1.92 -5.42 -10.70
C GLY A 368 -1.48 -6.29 -9.53
N ILE A 369 -0.25 -6.82 -9.57
CA ILE A 369 0.28 -7.60 -8.45
C ILE A 369 0.27 -6.77 -7.16
N MET A 370 -0.13 -7.40 -6.05
CA MET A 370 -0.32 -6.80 -4.73
C MET A 370 -1.43 -5.74 -4.64
N GLN A 371 -2.12 -5.38 -5.73
CA GLN A 371 -3.25 -4.47 -5.62
C GLN A 371 -4.41 -5.15 -4.88
N PRO A 372 -5.17 -4.43 -4.04
CA PRO A 372 -6.25 -5.04 -3.27
C PRO A 372 -7.38 -5.54 -4.17
N THR A 373 -7.80 -6.78 -3.96
CA THR A 373 -8.99 -7.41 -4.56
C THR A 373 -9.94 -7.84 -3.45
N VAL A 374 -11.25 -7.85 -3.73
CA VAL A 374 -12.26 -8.31 -2.78
C VAL A 374 -12.36 -9.84 -2.83
N ASN A 375 -12.32 -10.48 -1.67
CA ASN A 375 -12.45 -11.92 -1.50
C ASN A 375 -13.41 -12.24 -0.35
N PHE A 376 -14.31 -13.21 -0.59
CA PHE A 376 -15.39 -13.56 0.32
C PHE A 376 -15.17 -14.90 1.04
N GLU A 377 -13.94 -15.35 1.20
CA GLU A 377 -13.63 -16.58 1.94
C GLU A 377 -13.81 -16.38 3.45
N LYS A 378 -13.41 -15.20 3.97
CA LYS A 378 -13.39 -14.90 5.41
C LYS A 378 -14.42 -13.88 5.88
N GLY A 379 -15.12 -13.22 4.96
CA GLY A 379 -16.14 -12.22 5.28
C GLY A 379 -16.86 -11.71 4.03
N PHE A 380 -17.64 -10.65 4.19
CA PHE A 380 -18.32 -9.95 3.10
C PHE A 380 -18.17 -8.43 3.24
N CYS A 381 -18.37 -7.69 2.15
CA CYS A 381 -18.28 -6.23 2.19
C CYS A 381 -19.50 -5.68 2.94
N ASN A 382 -19.28 -5.10 4.12
CA ASN A 382 -20.37 -4.50 4.90
C ASN A 382 -21.05 -3.37 4.10
N PHE A 383 -22.37 -3.40 4.01
CA PHE A 383 -23.19 -2.48 3.21
C PHE A 383 -23.00 -1.01 3.60
N ASP A 384 -22.83 -0.71 4.89
CA ASP A 384 -22.77 0.67 5.41
C ASP A 384 -21.34 1.23 5.59
N CYS A 385 -20.32 0.56 5.06
CA CYS A 385 -18.91 0.87 5.37
C CYS A 385 -18.16 1.61 4.23
N THR A 386 -17.73 2.85 4.42
CA THR A 386 -17.03 3.64 3.37
C THR A 386 -15.51 3.70 3.52
N VAL A 387 -14.98 3.05 4.56
CA VAL A 387 -13.60 3.21 5.05
C VAL A 387 -12.52 3.07 3.97
N CYS A 388 -12.66 2.14 3.02
CA CYS A 388 -11.63 1.91 2.01
C CYS A 388 -11.43 3.11 1.06
N GLY A 389 -12.49 3.87 0.77
CA GLY A 389 -12.42 5.12 0.01
C GLY A 389 -11.84 6.24 0.84
N ASP A 390 -12.26 6.35 2.10
CA ASP A 390 -11.82 7.40 3.03
C ASP A 390 -10.31 7.36 3.30
N VAL A 391 -9.72 6.16 3.36
CA VAL A 391 -8.30 5.99 3.68
C VAL A 391 -7.39 5.95 2.45
N CYS A 392 -7.92 6.00 1.21
CA CYS A 392 -7.13 5.81 -0.01
C CYS A 392 -6.39 7.10 -0.41
N PRO A 393 -5.05 7.19 -0.22
CA PRO A 393 -4.36 8.46 -0.39
C PRO A 393 -4.09 8.82 -1.86
N ASN A 394 -4.15 7.84 -2.76
CA ASN A 394 -3.88 8.01 -4.19
C ASN A 394 -5.15 8.36 -4.99
N GLY A 395 -6.34 8.30 -4.39
CA GLY A 395 -7.61 8.42 -5.12
C GLY A 395 -7.98 7.21 -5.98
N ALA A 396 -7.28 6.07 -5.85
CA ALA A 396 -7.61 4.85 -6.59
C ALA A 396 -8.97 4.25 -6.19
N ILE A 397 -9.40 4.53 -4.96
CA ILE A 397 -10.75 4.26 -4.45
C ILE A 397 -11.30 5.63 -4.08
N LYS A 398 -12.36 6.08 -4.75
CA LYS A 398 -12.98 7.36 -4.44
C LYS A 398 -13.75 7.26 -3.11
N PRO A 399 -13.75 8.32 -2.28
CA PRO A 399 -14.65 8.38 -1.14
C PRO A 399 -16.09 8.32 -1.65
N LEU A 400 -16.93 7.56 -0.94
CA LEU A 400 -18.35 7.44 -1.20
C LEU A 400 -19.08 7.76 0.09
N THR A 401 -20.24 8.40 -0.01
CA THR A 401 -21.22 8.41 1.06
C THR A 401 -21.84 7.01 1.23
N VAL A 402 -22.50 6.77 2.35
CA VAL A 402 -23.19 5.49 2.59
C VAL A 402 -24.27 5.26 1.53
N GLU A 403 -25.03 6.29 1.18
CA GLU A 403 -26.07 6.23 0.14
C GLU A 403 -25.50 5.91 -1.25
N GLU A 404 -24.42 6.57 -1.66
CA GLU A 404 -23.74 6.25 -2.92
C GLU A 404 -23.19 4.82 -2.91
N LYS A 405 -22.68 4.37 -1.76
CA LYS A 405 -22.20 3.01 -1.59
C LYS A 405 -23.33 1.98 -1.74
N HIS A 406 -24.51 2.24 -1.19
CA HIS A 406 -25.69 1.36 -1.31
C HIS A 406 -26.12 1.16 -2.77
N LEU A 407 -25.77 2.07 -3.65
CA LEU A 407 -26.05 1.98 -5.08
C LEU A 407 -24.83 1.58 -5.92
N THR A 408 -23.64 1.46 -5.33
CA THR A 408 -22.42 1.11 -6.07
C THR A 408 -22.32 -0.39 -6.30
N GLN A 409 -22.58 -0.83 -7.53
CA GLN A 409 -22.48 -2.23 -7.95
C GLN A 409 -21.05 -2.59 -8.39
N MET A 410 -20.26 -3.15 -7.47
CA MET A 410 -18.91 -3.64 -7.74
C MET A 410 -18.87 -5.01 -8.45
N GLY A 411 -19.97 -5.75 -8.37
CA GLY A 411 -20.17 -7.04 -9.03
C GLY A 411 -21.62 -7.47 -8.93
N TYR A 412 -21.95 -8.61 -9.50
CA TYR A 412 -23.28 -9.19 -9.47
C TYR A 412 -23.22 -10.64 -9.03
N VAL A 413 -24.29 -11.11 -8.41
CA VAL A 413 -24.41 -12.51 -8.00
C VAL A 413 -24.76 -13.39 -9.18
N VAL A 414 -24.11 -14.55 -9.23
CA VAL A 414 -24.36 -15.65 -10.15
C VAL A 414 -24.78 -16.86 -9.32
N PHE A 415 -25.92 -17.45 -9.67
CA PHE A 415 -26.44 -18.67 -9.06
C PHE A 415 -26.19 -19.87 -9.98
N ILE A 416 -25.69 -20.96 -9.40
CA ILE A 416 -25.47 -22.26 -10.04
C ILE A 416 -26.36 -23.25 -9.31
N GLU A 417 -27.47 -23.64 -9.95
CA GLU A 417 -28.48 -24.53 -9.37
C GLU A 417 -27.87 -25.88 -8.97
N GLU A 418 -26.98 -26.43 -9.79
CA GLU A 418 -26.38 -27.76 -9.60
C GLU A 418 -25.47 -27.84 -8.36
N ASN A 419 -25.08 -26.69 -7.80
CA ASN A 419 -24.28 -26.58 -6.59
C ASN A 419 -25.13 -26.29 -5.34
N CYS A 420 -26.44 -26.07 -5.48
CA CYS A 420 -27.30 -25.70 -4.38
C CYS A 420 -27.65 -26.92 -3.52
N ILE A 421 -27.52 -26.84 -2.19
CA ILE A 421 -27.89 -27.95 -1.29
C ILE A 421 -29.40 -28.26 -1.30
N VAL A 422 -30.23 -27.30 -1.72
CA VAL A 422 -31.66 -27.55 -1.97
C VAL A 422 -31.83 -28.49 -3.17
N TYR A 423 -30.99 -28.33 -4.19
CA TYR A 423 -30.98 -29.17 -5.40
C TYR A 423 -30.29 -30.51 -5.16
N THR A 424 -29.10 -30.51 -4.53
CA THR A 424 -28.28 -31.71 -4.36
C THR A 424 -28.77 -32.63 -3.24
N ASP A 425 -29.18 -32.04 -2.12
CA ASP A 425 -29.46 -32.79 -0.88
C ASP A 425 -30.96 -32.79 -0.54
N GLY A 426 -31.79 -32.02 -1.26
CA GLY A 426 -33.22 -31.93 -1.02
C GLY A 426 -33.60 -31.29 0.32
N THR A 427 -32.74 -30.41 0.86
CA THR A 427 -32.94 -29.76 2.16
C THR A 427 -33.41 -28.31 2.01
N SER A 428 -34.15 -27.79 2.99
CA SER A 428 -34.56 -26.37 2.99
C SER A 428 -33.39 -25.47 3.40
N CYS A 429 -33.07 -24.47 2.58
CA CYS A 429 -31.98 -23.51 2.85
C CYS A 429 -32.30 -22.13 2.25
N GLY A 430 -32.31 -21.09 3.11
CA GLY A 430 -32.56 -19.69 2.73
C GLY A 430 -31.41 -18.72 3.00
N ALA A 431 -30.26 -19.22 3.47
CA ALA A 431 -29.18 -18.39 4.04
C ALA A 431 -28.71 -17.25 3.11
N CYS A 432 -28.65 -17.50 1.81
CA CYS A 432 -28.23 -16.49 0.84
C CYS A 432 -29.22 -15.32 0.66
N SER A 433 -30.52 -15.57 0.85
CA SER A 433 -31.57 -14.55 0.80
C SER A 433 -31.61 -13.75 2.11
N GLU A 434 -31.54 -14.43 3.26
CA GLU A 434 -31.52 -13.80 4.58
C GLU A 434 -30.34 -12.83 4.79
N HIS A 435 -29.17 -13.14 4.22
CA HIS A 435 -27.98 -12.30 4.30
C HIS A 435 -27.88 -11.26 3.17
N CYS A 436 -28.88 -11.15 2.30
CA CYS A 436 -28.88 -10.22 1.19
C CYS A 436 -29.46 -8.85 1.63
N PRO A 437 -28.63 -7.81 1.85
CA PRO A 437 -29.14 -6.51 2.31
C PRO A 437 -30.03 -5.81 1.28
N THR A 438 -29.86 -6.12 -0.01
CA THR A 438 -30.65 -5.50 -1.10
C THR A 438 -31.79 -6.38 -1.59
N GLN A 439 -32.02 -7.55 -0.97
CA GLN A 439 -32.99 -8.55 -1.43
C GLN A 439 -32.80 -8.96 -2.91
N ALA A 440 -31.57 -8.86 -3.43
CA ALA A 440 -31.20 -9.33 -4.77
C ALA A 440 -31.32 -10.86 -4.93
N ILE A 441 -31.49 -11.60 -3.84
CA ILE A 441 -31.78 -13.03 -3.84
C ILE A 441 -33.06 -13.25 -3.07
N ALA A 442 -34.10 -13.73 -3.76
CA ALA A 442 -35.38 -14.10 -3.16
C ALA A 442 -35.60 -15.60 -3.31
N MET A 443 -36.19 -16.23 -2.32
CA MET A 443 -36.53 -17.65 -2.37
C MET A 443 -37.86 -17.85 -3.11
N VAL A 444 -37.86 -18.64 -4.18
CA VAL A 444 -39.06 -18.94 -4.98
C VAL A 444 -39.45 -20.41 -4.82
N PRO A 445 -40.75 -20.77 -4.94
CA PRO A 445 -41.19 -22.16 -4.84
C PRO A 445 -40.43 -23.11 -5.77
N TYR A 446 -40.08 -24.26 -5.22
CA TYR A 446 -39.37 -25.36 -5.87
C TYR A 446 -40.04 -26.70 -5.55
N LYS A 447 -39.54 -27.78 -6.15
CA LYS A 447 -40.10 -29.13 -6.03
C LYS A 447 -40.26 -29.56 -4.57
N GLY A 448 -41.34 -30.30 -4.29
CA GLY A 448 -41.57 -30.91 -2.98
C GLY A 448 -41.82 -29.91 -1.84
N GLY A 449 -42.30 -28.70 -2.14
CA GLY A 449 -42.55 -27.65 -1.14
C GLY A 449 -41.28 -26.92 -0.67
N LEU A 450 -40.12 -27.22 -1.28
CA LEU A 450 -38.89 -26.48 -1.03
C LEU A 450 -38.92 -25.13 -1.74
N THR A 451 -37.98 -24.25 -1.42
CA THR A 451 -37.76 -23.01 -2.16
C THR A 451 -36.31 -22.93 -2.62
N ILE A 452 -36.07 -22.31 -3.78
CA ILE A 452 -34.73 -22.18 -4.37
C ILE A 452 -34.41 -20.70 -4.65
N PRO A 453 -33.14 -20.28 -4.61
CA PRO A 453 -32.76 -18.90 -4.89
C PRO A 453 -33.10 -18.44 -6.32
N HIS A 454 -33.79 -17.31 -6.43
CA HIS A 454 -33.93 -16.53 -7.66
C HIS A 454 -33.18 -15.20 -7.53
N VAL A 455 -32.41 -14.84 -8.56
CA VAL A 455 -31.49 -13.70 -8.51
C VAL A 455 -32.01 -12.54 -9.36
N ASN A 456 -32.01 -11.34 -8.78
CA ASN A 456 -32.16 -10.07 -9.49
C ASN A 456 -30.85 -9.28 -9.46
N THR A 457 -30.13 -9.25 -10.59
CA THR A 457 -28.83 -8.58 -10.69
C THR A 457 -28.92 -7.06 -10.73
N ASP A 458 -30.08 -6.48 -11.04
CA ASP A 458 -30.24 -5.03 -11.14
C ASP A 458 -30.16 -4.33 -9.79
N ILE A 459 -30.60 -4.99 -8.72
CA ILE A 459 -30.57 -4.49 -7.32
C ILE A 459 -29.39 -5.08 -6.53
N CYS A 460 -28.61 -5.97 -7.13
CA CYS A 460 -27.41 -6.52 -6.50
C CYS A 460 -26.30 -5.47 -6.49
N VAL A 461 -25.61 -5.30 -5.36
CA VAL A 461 -24.39 -4.45 -5.29
C VAL A 461 -23.09 -5.27 -5.31
N GLY A 462 -23.21 -6.60 -5.22
CA GLY A 462 -22.08 -7.52 -5.20
C GLY A 462 -21.38 -7.61 -3.83
N CYS A 463 -22.05 -7.31 -2.72
CA CYS A 463 -21.45 -7.29 -1.37
C CYS A 463 -20.82 -8.62 -0.92
N GLY A 464 -21.26 -9.75 -1.50
CA GLY A 464 -20.72 -11.07 -1.23
C GLY A 464 -21.25 -11.76 0.03
N GLY A 465 -22.24 -11.18 0.72
CA GLY A 465 -22.85 -11.82 1.89
C GLY A 465 -23.41 -13.21 1.58
N CYS A 466 -24.10 -13.33 0.45
CA CYS A 466 -24.62 -14.59 -0.07
C CYS A 466 -23.52 -15.61 -0.41
N GLU A 467 -22.42 -15.18 -1.02
CA GLU A 467 -21.28 -16.05 -1.34
C GLU A 467 -20.60 -16.54 -0.05
N TYR A 468 -20.42 -15.65 0.94
CA TYR A 468 -19.78 -15.96 2.21
C TYR A 468 -20.55 -17.02 3.01
N VAL A 469 -21.87 -16.84 3.17
CA VAL A 469 -22.73 -17.70 4.00
C VAL A 469 -23.08 -19.03 3.32
N CYS A 470 -22.92 -19.14 2.00
CA CYS A 470 -23.31 -20.34 1.25
C CYS A 470 -22.64 -21.59 1.86
N PRO A 471 -23.41 -22.60 2.31
CA PRO A 471 -22.85 -23.80 2.95
C PRO A 471 -22.27 -24.78 1.94
N SER A 472 -22.60 -24.67 0.64
CA SER A 472 -22.12 -25.60 -0.38
C SER A 472 -20.59 -25.59 -0.49
N ARG A 473 -20.00 -26.79 -0.43
CA ARG A 473 -18.57 -27.06 -0.56
C ARG A 473 -18.36 -28.30 -1.43
N PRO A 474 -17.24 -28.40 -2.19
CA PRO A 474 -16.16 -27.42 -2.31
C PRO A 474 -16.51 -26.16 -3.13
N PHE A 475 -17.55 -26.22 -3.96
CA PHE A 475 -17.98 -25.07 -4.78
C PHE A 475 -19.27 -24.46 -4.24
N ARG A 476 -19.29 -23.13 -4.11
CA ARG A 476 -20.47 -22.40 -3.64
C ARG A 476 -21.56 -22.40 -4.72
N ALA A 477 -22.81 -22.42 -4.29
CA ALA A 477 -23.97 -22.32 -5.18
C ALA A 477 -24.18 -20.90 -5.71
N VAL A 478 -23.76 -19.91 -4.93
CA VAL A 478 -23.81 -18.50 -5.32
C VAL A 478 -22.41 -17.91 -5.21
N TYR A 479 -22.02 -17.13 -6.21
CA TYR A 479 -20.77 -16.38 -6.18
C TYR A 479 -20.93 -15.01 -6.83
N ILE A 480 -20.04 -14.07 -6.48
CA ILE A 480 -20.01 -12.75 -7.06
C ILE A 480 -19.01 -12.72 -8.21
N GLU A 481 -19.48 -12.25 -9.36
CA GLU A 481 -18.69 -11.95 -10.54
C GLU A 481 -18.42 -10.43 -10.58
N GLY A 482 -17.16 -10.05 -10.79
CA GLY A 482 -16.75 -8.64 -10.78
C GLY A 482 -17.23 -7.89 -12.01
N ASN A 483 -17.66 -6.65 -11.82
CA ASN A 483 -17.92 -5.73 -12.92
C ASN A 483 -16.59 -5.08 -13.37
N PRO A 484 -16.21 -5.15 -14.67
CA PRO A 484 -15.03 -4.42 -15.17
C PRO A 484 -15.13 -2.90 -14.98
N ILE A 485 -16.34 -2.36 -15.08
CA ILE A 485 -16.69 -0.97 -14.78
C ILE A 485 -17.83 -1.02 -13.76
N GLN A 486 -17.66 -0.40 -12.60
CA GLN A 486 -18.68 -0.37 -11.55
C GLN A 486 -19.92 0.35 -12.06
N LYS A 487 -21.09 -0.21 -11.75
CA LYS A 487 -22.39 0.29 -12.20
C LYS A 487 -23.16 0.89 -11.02
N ALA A 488 -24.25 1.58 -11.31
CA ALA A 488 -25.25 1.91 -10.32
C ALA A 488 -26.31 0.80 -10.28
N ALA A 489 -26.53 0.20 -9.11
CA ALA A 489 -27.67 -0.68 -8.85
C ALA A 489 -28.97 0.16 -8.79
N LYS A 490 -30.10 -0.47 -9.11
CA LYS A 490 -31.41 0.14 -8.88
C LYS A 490 -31.67 0.19 -7.36
N PRO A 491 -32.25 1.28 -6.83
CA PRO A 491 -32.66 1.32 -5.44
C PRO A 491 -33.70 0.23 -5.20
N PHE A 492 -33.55 -0.48 -4.09
CA PHE A 492 -34.59 -1.38 -3.61
C PHE A 492 -35.79 -0.53 -3.20
N LYS A 493 -36.96 -0.79 -3.78
CA LYS A 493 -38.23 -0.22 -3.31
C LYS A 493 -38.83 -1.27 -2.38
N GLU A 494 -38.93 -0.94 -1.09
CA GLU A 494 -39.81 -1.69 -0.19
C GLU A 494 -41.22 -1.65 -0.81
N ALA A 495 -41.80 -2.81 -1.08
CA ALA A 495 -43.21 -2.87 -1.40
C ALA A 495 -43.96 -2.29 -0.20
N GLU A 496 -44.92 -1.38 -0.45
CA GLU A 496 -45.79 -0.85 0.59
C GLU A 496 -46.28 -2.01 1.44
N LYS A 497 -46.12 -1.90 2.77
CA LYS A 497 -46.74 -2.85 3.69
C LYS A 497 -48.26 -2.72 3.48
N GLU A 498 -48.85 -3.65 2.73
CA GLU A 498 -50.27 -3.90 2.87
C GLU A 498 -50.45 -4.41 4.30
N GLU A 499 -50.90 -3.53 5.18
CA GLU A 499 -51.51 -3.92 6.45
C GLU A 499 -52.76 -4.74 6.09
N VAL A 500 -52.57 -6.04 5.92
CA VAL A 500 -53.69 -6.98 5.90
C VAL A 500 -54.20 -7.03 7.33
N GLU A 501 -55.24 -6.26 7.63
CA GLU A 501 -56.08 -6.48 8.82
C GLU A 501 -56.61 -7.92 8.72
N ILE A 502 -56.05 -8.80 9.56
CA ILE A 502 -56.58 -10.16 9.72
C ILE A 502 -57.79 -10.03 10.63
N ASP A 503 -58.95 -9.73 10.04
CA ASP A 503 -60.24 -9.79 10.73
C ASP A 503 -60.55 -11.25 11.10
N GLY A 504 -60.39 -11.56 12.38
CA GLY A 504 -60.87 -12.79 12.99
C GLY A 504 -59.87 -13.93 12.97
N PHE A 505 -59.06 -14.02 14.03
CA PHE A 505 -58.64 -15.34 14.52
C PHE A 505 -59.90 -16.07 14.97
N GLY A 506 -60.41 -16.96 14.12
CA GLY A 506 -61.47 -17.90 14.48
C GLY A 506 -60.97 -18.85 15.56
N PHE A 507 -61.24 -18.51 16.82
CA PHE A 507 -61.27 -19.41 17.96
C PHE A 507 -62.67 -19.39 18.56
#